data_AF-A0A7X9ZKI6-F1
#
_entry.id   AF-A0A7X9ZKI6-F1
#
_cell.length_a   1.000
_cell.length_b   1.000
_cell.length_c   1.000
_cell.angle_alpha   90.00
_cell.angle_beta   90.00
_cell.angle_gamma   90.00
#
_symmetry.space_group_name_H-M   'P 1'
#
loop_
_entity.id
_entity.type
_entity.pdbx_description
1 polymer ?
#
loop_
_entity_poly.entity_id
_entity_poly.type
_entity_poly.pdbx_seq_one_letter_code
_entity_poly.pdbx_strand_id
1 'polypeptide(L)' 'MEILTQEIYDISYYGTPLYQDQKIYILNGDLFADRKELIRYIYESSIEYILGGNNKKAYY' A
#
# COMPACT_ATOMS: atom_id res chain seq x y z
N MET A 1 -30.20 15.39 9.67
CA MET A 1 -28.80 15.02 9.38
C MET A 1 -28.66 13.58 9.79
N GLU A 2 -28.41 12.70 8.83
CA GLU A 2 -28.32 11.26 9.03
C GLU A 2 -26.83 10.88 8.94
N ILE A 3 -26.32 10.15 9.93
CA ILE A 3 -24.92 9.70 9.96
C ILE A 3 -24.90 8.26 9.44
N LEU A 4 -24.30 8.06 8.27
CA LEU A 4 -24.02 6.73 7.75
C LEU A 4 -22.69 6.24 8.34
N THR A 5 -22.69 5.02 8.87
CA THR A 5 -21.48 4.38 9.43
C THR A 5 -21.19 3.11 8.63
N GLN A 6 -19.91 2.82 8.42
CA GLN A 6 -19.41 1.60 7.80
C GLN A 6 -18.28 1.05 8.64
N GLU A 7 -18.24 -0.26 8.80
CA GLU A 7 -17.17 -0.93 9.53
C GLU A 7 -15.90 -1.00 8.68
N ILE A 8 -14.76 -0.78 9.33
CA ILE A 8 -13.45 -0.95 8.71
C ILE A 8 -13.10 -2.43 8.78
N TYR A 9 -12.90 -3.05 7.63
CA TYR A 9 -12.50 -4.45 7.53
C TYR A 9 -10.98 -4.62 7.72
N ASP A 10 -10.17 -3.73 7.14
CA ASP A 10 -8.71 -3.80 7.20
C ASP A 10 -8.09 -2.41 6.92
N ILE A 11 -6.76 -2.33 6.83
CA ILE A 11 -6.00 -1.09 6.60
C ILE A 11 -5.00 -1.31 5.46
N SER A 12 -4.88 -0.34 4.55
CA SER A 12 -3.91 -0.39 3.46
C SER A 12 -2.46 -0.22 3.94
N TYR A 13 -1.49 -0.51 3.07
CA TYR A 13 -0.07 -0.30 3.29
C TYR A 13 0.26 1.14 3.74
N TYR A 14 -0.49 2.14 3.26
CA TYR A 14 -0.31 3.55 3.62
C TYR A 14 -1.20 4.02 4.77
N GLY A 15 -1.93 3.12 5.44
CA GLY A 15 -2.78 3.44 6.58
C GLY A 15 -4.21 3.85 6.21
N THR A 16 -4.62 3.69 4.96
CA THR A 16 -5.99 4.05 4.53
C THR A 16 -6.98 2.97 4.99
N PRO A 17 -8.06 3.32 5.72
CA PRO A 17 -9.07 2.35 6.11
C PRO A 17 -9.73 1.70 4.88
N LEU A 18 -9.91 0.38 4.93
CA LEU A 18 -10.53 -0.42 3.89
C LEU A 18 -11.91 -0.88 4.36
N TYR A 19 -12.91 -0.60 3.54
CA TYR A 19 -14.30 -0.97 3.83
C TYR A 19 -14.69 -2.24 3.08
N GLN A 20 -15.68 -2.94 3.63
CA GLN A 20 -16.27 -4.08 2.95
C GLN A 20 -16.86 -3.66 1.59
N ASP A 21 -16.71 -4.52 0.57
CA ASP A 21 -17.11 -4.27 -0.82
C ASP A 21 -16.34 -3.14 -1.55
N GLN A 22 -15.29 -2.56 -0.93
CA GLN A 22 -14.37 -1.66 -1.62
C GLN A 22 -13.49 -2.43 -2.60
N LYS A 23 -13.28 -1.86 -3.79
CA LYS A 23 -12.25 -2.37 -4.71
C LYS A 23 -10.86 -2.06 -4.16
N ILE A 24 -10.10 -3.11 -3.85
CA ILE A 24 -8.73 -3.02 -3.38
C ILE A 24 -7.75 -3.58 -4.43
N TYR A 25 -6.49 -3.19 -4.31
CA TYR A 25 -5.39 -3.74 -5.10
C TYR A 25 -4.43 -4.49 -4.19
N ILE A 26 -3.90 -5.63 -4.65
CA ILE A 26 -3.01 -6.48 -3.87
C ILE A 26 -1.73 -6.69 -4.67
N LEU A 27 -0.58 -6.43 -4.04
CA LEU A 27 0.74 -6.68 -4.62
C LEU A 27 1.67 -7.20 -3.52
N ASN A 28 2.32 -8.34 -3.74
CA ASN A 28 3.25 -8.97 -2.78
C ASN A 28 2.68 -9.22 -1.36
N GLY A 29 1.35 -9.36 -1.23
CA GLY A 29 0.68 -9.53 0.07
C GLY A 29 0.28 -8.21 0.74
N ASP A 30 0.72 -7.07 0.21
CA ASP A 30 0.32 -5.75 0.69
C ASP A 30 -1.00 -5.31 0.05
N LEU A 31 -1.83 -4.60 0.83
CA LEU A 31 -3.11 -4.05 0.41
C LEU A 31 -2.99 -2.57 0.03
N PHE A 32 -3.63 -2.16 -1.05
CA PHE A 32 -3.67 -0.77 -1.51
C PHE A 32 -5.11 -0.33 -1.72
N ALA A 33 -5.49 0.78 -1.10
CA ALA A 33 -6.86 1.28 -1.07
C ALA A 33 -7.33 1.77 -2.45
N ASP A 34 -6.41 2.22 -3.28
CA ASP A 34 -6.67 2.66 -4.64
C ASP A 34 -5.46 2.48 -5.57
N ARG A 35 -5.65 2.82 -6.85
CA ARG A 35 -4.59 2.75 -7.85
C ARG A 35 -3.44 3.73 -7.60
N LYS A 36 -3.69 4.86 -6.95
CA LYS A 36 -2.65 5.86 -6.65
C LYS A 36 -1.69 5.32 -5.60
N GLU A 37 -2.20 4.67 -4.56
CA GLU A 37 -1.38 3.98 -3.56
C GLU A 37 -0.52 2.89 -4.20
N LEU A 38 -1.10 2.05 -5.06
CA LEU A 38 -0.34 1.02 -5.76
C LEU A 38 0.80 1.61 -6.61
N ILE A 39 0.50 2.65 -7.40
CA ILE A 39 1.51 3.30 -8.26
C ILE A 39 2.60 3.96 -7.41
N ARG A 40 2.21 4.60 -6.31
CA ARG A 40 3.14 5.22 -5.37
C ARG A 40 4.11 4.19 -4.81
N TYR A 41 3.61 3.03 -4.37
CA TYR A 41 4.45 1.95 -3.86
C TYR A 41 5.43 1.43 -4.90
N ILE A 42 4.96 1.22 -6.14
CA ILE A 42 5.84 0.78 -7.24
C ILE A 42 6.94 1.81 -7.48
N TYR A 43 6.60 3.11 -7.46
CA TYR A 43 7.56 4.18 -7.69
C TYR A 43 8.57 4.30 -6.55
N GLU A 44 8.13 4.27 -5.29
CA GLU A 44 8.99 4.28 -4.10
C GLU A 44 9.93 3.07 -4.10
N SER A 45 9.42 1.86 -4.36
CA SER A 45 10.22 0.64 -4.47
C SER A 45 11.24 0.71 -5.61
N SER A 46 10.86 1.30 -6.75
CA SER A 46 11.76 1.47 -7.91
C SER A 46 12.84 2.49 -7.63
N ILE A 47 12.52 3.58 -6.93
CA ILE A 47 13.49 4.59 -6.50
C ILE A 47 14.48 3.97 -5.52
N GLU A 48 14.02 3.21 -4.53
CA GLU A 48 14.91 2.51 -3.59
C GLU A 48 15.87 1.60 -4.34
N TYR A 49 15.39 0.87 -5.34
CA TYR A 49 16.23 0.04 -6.21
C TYR A 49 17.27 0.87 -6.99
N ILE A 50 16.86 1.98 -7.61
CA ILE A 50 17.72 2.84 -8.44
C ILE A 50 18.75 3.62 -7.60
N LEU A 51 18.36 4.14 -6.44
CA LEU A 51 19.21 4.95 -5.55
C LEU A 51 20.15 4.12 -4.66
N GLY A 52 20.27 2.82 -4.89
CA GLY A 52 21.29 1.99 -4.23
C GLY A 52 20.78 1.15 -3.06
N GLY A 53 19.52 0.77 -3.05
CA GLY A 53 18.91 -0.19 -2.11
C GLY A 53 19.56 -1.59 -2.09
N ASN A 54 20.63 -1.81 -2.84
CA ASN A 54 21.47 -3.01 -2.80
C ASN A 54 22.67 -2.91 -1.83
N ASN A 55 22.81 -1.85 -1.03
CA ASN A 55 23.88 -1.74 -0.02
C ASN A 55 23.63 -2.53 1.28
N LYS A 56 22.54 -3.32 1.40
CA LYS A 56 22.26 -4.12 2.61
C LYS A 56 22.68 -5.60 2.55
N LYS A 57 23.42 -6.06 1.53
CA LYS A 57 23.88 -7.47 1.43
C LYS A 57 25.35 -7.65 0.98
N ALA A 58 26.25 -6.76 1.39
CA ALA A 58 27.69 -6.90 1.12
C ALA A 58 28.54 -7.06 2.41
N TYR A 59 28.02 -7.81 3.39
CA TYR A 59 28.83 -8.32 4.50
C TYR A 59 28.62 -9.83 4.62
N TYR A 60 29.48 -10.58 3.94
CA TYR A 60 29.90 -11.93 4.30
C TYR A 60 31.42 -11.98 4.22
#